data_AF-A0A4V6NQL1-F1
#
_entry.id   AF-A0A4V6NQL1-F1
#
_cell.length_a   1.000
_cell.length_b   1.000
_cell.length_c   1.000
_cell.angle_alpha   90.00
_cell.angle_beta   90.00
_cell.angle_gamma   90.00
#
_symmetry.space_group_name_H-M   'P 1'
#
loop_
_entity.id
_entity.type
_entity.pdbx_description
1 polymer ?
#
loop_
_entity_poly.entity_id
_entity_poly.type
_entity_poly.pdbx_seq_one_letter_code
_entity_poly.pdbx_strand_id
1 'polypeptide(L)'
;MPIFVYTRQNKMEYNIHITDDIDKITTSIIEKYWEYNNGEFSNTNLKISKHFDINITLLIQIVKSYSYCEIIFDKCKKCNQVRKYSVKTRVNFEYVINNFNRICNVCNEYKVLLNEKDKLYKVNQYNTEYAIQNKVWKELLPIELEVLKGIIKYKRRDLIYKYVFKNDTYNTTIWNIINHLEYLGLIFIKRTNEGKILSFNVYKKVIISLNDLF
;
A
#
# COMPACT_ATOMS: atom_id res chain seq x y z
N MET A 1 9.99 -28.68 22.39
CA MET A 1 10.01 -29.13 20.97
C MET A 1 8.60 -28.99 20.42
N PRO A 2 8.36 -28.20 19.37
CA PRO A 2 7.02 -28.01 18.82
C PRO A 2 6.46 -29.30 18.21
N ILE A 3 5.15 -29.51 18.40
CA ILE A 3 4.40 -30.64 17.83
C ILE A 3 3.85 -30.20 16.48
N PHE A 4 4.18 -30.95 15.41
CA PHE A 4 3.79 -30.65 14.04
C PHE A 4 2.67 -31.58 13.58
N VAL A 5 1.49 -31.03 13.26
CA VAL A 5 0.38 -31.78 12.66
C VAL A 5 0.32 -31.43 11.17
N TYR A 6 0.64 -32.39 10.31
CA TYR A 6 0.62 -32.22 8.86
C TYR A 6 -0.72 -32.67 8.30
N THR A 7 -1.55 -31.74 7.81
CA THR A 7 -2.66 -32.08 6.92
C THR A 7 -2.49 -31.37 5.58
N ARG A 8 -2.24 -32.16 4.52
CA ARG A 8 -2.07 -31.67 3.16
C ARG A 8 -3.43 -31.65 2.46
N GLN A 9 -4.11 -30.52 2.53
CA GLN A 9 -5.20 -30.20 1.62
C GLN A 9 -4.85 -28.88 0.95
N ASN A 10 -4.72 -28.87 -0.38
CA ASN A 10 -4.42 -27.66 -1.17
C ASN A 10 -3.15 -26.88 -0.75
N LYS A 11 -1.95 -27.29 -1.21
CA LYS A 11 -0.73 -26.44 -1.29
C LYS A 11 -0.39 -25.59 -0.05
N MET A 12 -0.67 -26.10 1.14
CA MET A 12 -0.47 -25.41 2.40
C MET A 12 0.03 -26.39 3.45
N GLU A 13 0.88 -25.89 4.33
CA GLU A 13 1.35 -26.53 5.55
C GLU A 13 0.99 -25.61 6.73
N TYR A 14 0.77 -26.15 7.93
CA TYR A 14 0.63 -25.33 9.11
C TYR A 14 1.28 -25.97 10.34
N ASN A 15 1.75 -25.12 11.24
CA ASN A 15 2.46 -25.52 12.45
C ASN A 15 1.81 -24.84 13.66
N ILE A 16 1.56 -25.60 14.71
CA ILE A 16 1.02 -25.06 15.96
C ILE A 16 2.20 -24.81 16.90
N HIS A 17 2.39 -23.56 17.26
CA HIS A 17 3.41 -23.15 18.22
C HIS A 17 2.74 -22.97 19.57
N ILE A 18 3.22 -23.71 20.55
CA ILE A 18 2.78 -23.65 21.94
C ILE A 18 3.95 -23.11 22.77
N THR A 19 3.69 -22.14 23.63
CA THR A 19 4.71 -21.58 24.53
C THR A 19 5.26 -22.69 25.44
N ASP A 20 6.58 -22.68 25.68
CA ASP A 20 7.21 -23.59 26.64
C ASP A 20 6.74 -23.32 28.09
N ASP A 21 6.97 -24.26 29.00
CA ASP A 21 6.66 -24.15 30.44
C ASP A 21 5.19 -23.96 30.83
N ILE A 22 4.25 -24.51 30.06
CA ILE A 22 2.84 -24.59 30.43
C ILE A 22 2.47 -25.99 30.94
N ASP A 23 1.43 -26.08 31.76
CA ASP A 23 0.98 -27.36 32.28
C ASP A 23 0.36 -28.26 31.19
N LYS A 24 0.30 -29.57 31.50
CA LYS A 24 -0.20 -30.57 30.56
C LYS A 24 -1.65 -30.34 30.15
N ILE A 25 -2.50 -29.83 31.06
CA ILE A 25 -3.92 -29.60 30.78
C ILE A 25 -4.03 -28.47 29.75
N THR A 26 -3.31 -27.37 29.97
CA THR A 26 -3.26 -26.24 29.02
C THR A 26 -2.76 -26.68 27.65
N THR A 27 -1.72 -27.53 27.60
CA THR A 27 -1.23 -28.11 26.34
C THR A 27 -2.32 -28.91 25.62
N SER A 28 -3.00 -29.82 26.32
CA SER A 28 -4.08 -30.64 25.74
C SER A 28 -5.29 -29.82 25.29
N ILE A 29 -5.61 -28.72 25.98
CA ILE A 29 -6.64 -27.76 25.54
C ILE A 29 -6.27 -27.17 24.18
N ILE A 30 -5.02 -26.71 24.03
CA ILE A 30 -4.52 -26.06 22.81
C ILE A 30 -4.47 -27.05 21.65
N GLU A 31 -4.00 -28.29 21.88
CA GLU A 31 -3.98 -29.35 20.85
C GLU A 31 -5.39 -29.66 20.34
N LYS A 32 -6.36 -29.87 21.24
CA LYS A 32 -7.77 -30.08 20.85
C LYS A 32 -8.39 -28.87 20.18
N TYR A 33 -7.93 -27.66 20.52
CA TYR A 33 -8.36 -26.44 19.86
C TYR A 33 -7.82 -26.34 18.43
N TRP A 34 -6.58 -26.74 18.16
CA TRP A 34 -6.04 -26.65 16.80
C TRP A 34 -6.24 -27.91 15.95
N GLU A 35 -6.87 -28.96 16.49
CA GLU A 35 -7.22 -30.18 15.75
C GLU A 35 -8.10 -29.87 14.54
N TYR A 36 -7.51 -29.97 13.34
CA TYR A 36 -8.11 -29.62 12.06
C TYR A 36 -7.98 -30.78 11.07
N ASN A 37 -9.11 -31.41 10.77
CA ASN A 37 -9.20 -32.62 9.96
C ASN A 37 -10.21 -32.41 8.83
N ASN A 38 -9.88 -32.88 7.62
CA ASN A 38 -10.77 -32.83 6.46
C ASN A 38 -11.39 -31.45 6.12
N GLY A 39 -10.68 -30.36 6.42
CA GLY A 39 -11.14 -29.01 6.11
C GLY A 39 -11.94 -28.35 7.24
N GLU A 40 -12.08 -29.00 8.40
CA GLU A 40 -12.83 -28.48 9.54
C GLU A 40 -12.14 -28.72 10.89
N PHE A 41 -12.43 -27.87 11.87
CA PHE A 41 -11.96 -28.08 13.24
C PHE A 41 -12.78 -29.19 13.91
N SER A 42 -12.10 -30.24 14.36
CA SER A 42 -12.76 -31.46 14.88
C SER A 42 -13.53 -31.26 16.18
N ASN A 43 -13.25 -30.17 16.91
CA ASN A 43 -13.92 -29.86 18.17
C ASN A 43 -14.44 -28.42 18.17
N THR A 44 -15.71 -28.21 18.50
CA THR A 44 -16.23 -26.87 18.77
C THR A 44 -15.71 -26.34 20.11
N ASN A 45 -15.71 -25.01 20.29
CA ASN A 45 -15.31 -24.40 21.57
C ASN A 45 -16.15 -24.93 22.74
N LEU A 46 -17.45 -25.13 22.52
CA LEU A 46 -18.38 -25.71 23.50
C LEU A 46 -18.01 -27.14 23.91
N LYS A 47 -17.56 -27.96 22.96
CA LYS A 47 -17.14 -29.35 23.24
C LYS A 47 -15.88 -29.38 24.09
N ILE A 48 -14.89 -28.53 23.77
CA ILE A 48 -13.65 -28.40 24.52
C ILE A 48 -13.93 -27.85 25.92
N SER A 49 -14.72 -26.78 26.02
CA SER A 49 -15.04 -26.12 27.28
C SER A 49 -15.71 -27.08 28.27
N LYS A 50 -16.67 -27.89 27.78
CA LYS A 50 -17.31 -28.96 28.57
C LYS A 50 -16.35 -30.08 28.97
N HIS A 51 -15.43 -30.46 28.09
CA HIS A 51 -14.50 -31.57 28.36
C HIS A 51 -13.48 -31.25 29.46
N PHE A 52 -13.05 -29.99 29.55
CA PHE A 52 -12.07 -29.54 30.54
C PHE A 52 -12.69 -28.74 31.70
N ASP A 53 -14.02 -28.67 31.77
CA ASP A 53 -14.76 -27.90 32.78
C ASP A 53 -14.31 -26.43 32.91
N ILE A 54 -14.12 -25.77 31.77
CA ILE A 54 -13.75 -24.35 31.68
C ILE A 54 -14.81 -23.57 30.92
N ASN A 55 -14.90 -22.26 31.17
CA ASN A 55 -15.74 -21.39 30.35
C ASN A 55 -15.08 -21.08 28.98
N ILE A 56 -15.88 -20.70 27.99
CA ILE A 56 -15.40 -20.42 26.63
C ILE A 56 -14.43 -19.22 26.60
N THR A 57 -14.66 -18.23 27.46
CA THR A 57 -13.80 -17.04 27.55
C THR A 57 -12.38 -17.40 27.96
N LEU A 58 -12.25 -18.25 28.98
CA LEU A 58 -10.99 -18.77 29.50
C LEU A 58 -10.30 -19.66 28.46
N LEU A 59 -11.04 -20.52 27.76
CA LEU A 59 -10.51 -21.28 26.62
C LEU A 59 -9.87 -20.35 25.57
N ILE A 60 -10.58 -19.30 25.16
CA ILE A 60 -10.08 -18.35 24.17
C ILE A 60 -8.84 -17.60 24.70
N GLN A 61 -8.84 -17.23 25.98
CA GLN A 61 -7.70 -16.58 26.62
C GLN A 61 -6.47 -17.49 26.67
N ILE A 62 -6.64 -18.76 27.08
CA ILE A 62 -5.58 -19.77 27.08
C ILE A 62 -4.94 -19.87 25.70
N VAL A 63 -5.77 -20.12 24.67
CA VAL A 63 -5.27 -20.31 23.30
C VAL A 63 -4.53 -19.07 22.80
N LYS A 64 -5.09 -17.87 22.99
CA LYS A 64 -4.46 -16.62 22.53
C LYS A 64 -3.16 -16.27 23.25
N SER A 65 -3.03 -16.68 24.51
CA SER A 65 -1.88 -16.36 25.36
C SER A 65 -0.73 -17.32 25.16
N TYR A 66 -1.03 -18.60 24.93
CA TYR A 66 -0.04 -19.68 24.94
C TYR A 66 0.13 -20.37 23.59
N SER A 67 -0.56 -19.93 22.53
CA SER A 67 -0.38 -20.52 21.22
C SER A 67 -0.59 -19.58 20.05
N TYR A 68 -0.02 -19.95 18.91
CA TYR A 68 -0.40 -19.46 17.60
C TYR A 68 -0.18 -20.53 16.54
N CYS A 69 -0.86 -20.40 15.40
CA CYS A 69 -0.68 -21.25 14.24
C CYS A 69 0.09 -20.48 13.14
N GLU A 70 1.22 -21.02 12.68
CA GLU A 70 1.92 -20.54 11.48
C GLU A 70 1.40 -21.31 10.26
N ILE A 71 0.73 -20.61 9.36
CA ILE A 71 0.29 -21.12 8.07
C ILE A 71 1.36 -20.80 7.02
N ILE A 72 1.80 -21.81 6.27
CA ILE A 72 2.80 -21.70 5.21
C ILE A 72 2.15 -22.07 3.88
N PHE A 73 2.18 -21.14 2.92
CA PHE A 73 1.73 -21.39 1.55
C PHE A 73 2.91 -21.42 0.57
N ASP A 74 2.63 -21.97 -0.62
CA ASP A 74 3.47 -21.84 -1.80
C ASP A 74 3.96 -20.40 -2.05
N LYS A 75 5.11 -20.32 -2.73
CA LYS A 75 5.76 -19.07 -3.14
C LYS A 75 4.80 -18.15 -3.89
N CYS A 76 4.90 -16.84 -3.62
CA CYS A 76 4.19 -15.81 -4.36
C CYS A 76 4.52 -15.90 -5.86
N LYS A 77 3.51 -15.86 -6.74
CA LYS A 77 3.72 -15.93 -8.19
C LYS A 77 4.61 -14.80 -8.74
N LYS A 78 4.67 -13.65 -8.06
CA LYS A 78 5.42 -12.47 -8.52
C LYS A 78 6.83 -12.36 -7.93
N CYS A 79 6.96 -12.36 -6.61
CA CYS A 79 8.26 -12.18 -5.95
C CYS A 79 8.95 -13.51 -5.58
N ASN A 80 8.30 -14.65 -5.80
CA ASN A 80 8.79 -15.98 -5.47
C ASN A 80 9.13 -16.20 -3.97
N GLN A 81 8.69 -15.30 -3.08
CA GLN A 81 8.87 -15.46 -1.64
C GLN A 81 7.85 -16.43 -1.07
N VAL A 82 8.30 -17.30 -0.16
CA VAL A 82 7.42 -18.15 0.66
C VAL A 82 6.54 -17.25 1.51
N ARG A 83 5.27 -17.62 1.64
CA ARG A 83 4.30 -16.81 2.37
C ARG A 83 3.91 -17.50 3.65
N LYS A 84 4.06 -16.76 4.74
CA LYS A 84 3.77 -17.23 6.09
C LYS A 84 2.77 -16.29 6.74
N TYR A 85 1.80 -16.86 7.45
CA TYR A 85 0.80 -16.11 8.20
C TYR A 85 0.74 -16.67 9.61
N SER A 86 0.87 -15.81 10.63
CA SER A 86 0.68 -16.20 12.02
C SER A 86 -0.74 -15.81 12.46
N VAL A 87 -1.51 -16.78 12.96
CA VAL A 87 -2.88 -16.58 13.42
C VAL A 87 -3.07 -17.12 14.84
N LYS A 88 -3.87 -16.41 15.65
CA LYS A 88 -4.12 -16.78 17.05
C LYS A 88 -5.53 -17.33 17.30
N THR A 89 -6.37 -17.41 16.26
CA THR A 89 -7.76 -17.86 16.37
C THR A 89 -8.15 -18.69 15.15
N ARG A 90 -9.11 -19.60 15.33
CA ARG A 90 -9.72 -20.38 14.24
C ARG A 90 -10.36 -19.51 13.16
N VAL A 91 -11.03 -18.42 13.56
CA VAL A 91 -11.65 -17.47 12.63
C VAL A 91 -10.59 -16.83 11.71
N ASN A 92 -9.45 -16.44 12.26
CA ASN A 92 -8.37 -15.87 11.46
C ASN A 92 -7.71 -16.93 10.56
N PHE A 93 -7.59 -18.17 11.05
CA PHE A 93 -7.10 -19.28 10.26
C PHE A 93 -7.98 -19.54 9.03
N GLU A 94 -9.30 -19.68 9.23
CA GLU A 94 -10.28 -19.84 8.15
C GLU A 94 -10.27 -18.66 7.19
N TYR A 95 -10.21 -17.43 7.72
CA TYR A 95 -10.11 -16.23 6.89
C TYR A 95 -8.89 -16.28 5.96
N VAL A 96 -7.71 -16.63 6.47
CA VAL A 96 -6.47 -16.71 5.69
C VAL A 96 -6.57 -17.78 4.60
N ILE A 97 -7.14 -18.94 4.91
CA ILE A 97 -7.34 -20.02 3.93
C ILE A 97 -8.31 -19.59 2.83
N ASN A 98 -9.46 -19.04 3.21
CA ASN A 98 -10.53 -18.69 2.28
C ASN A 98 -10.17 -17.47 1.40
N ASN A 99 -9.32 -16.56 1.90
CA ASN A 99 -8.90 -15.35 1.18
C ASN A 99 -7.51 -15.47 0.58
N PHE A 100 -6.99 -16.69 0.45
CA PHE A 100 -5.68 -16.90 -0.13
C PHE A 100 -5.62 -16.44 -1.60
N ASN A 101 -4.81 -15.41 -1.85
CA ASN A 101 -4.46 -14.98 -3.20
C ASN A 101 -3.18 -15.69 -3.67
N ARG A 102 -2.88 -15.78 -4.97
CA ARG A 102 -1.58 -16.27 -5.48
C ARG A 102 -0.46 -15.21 -5.46
N ILE A 103 -0.84 -13.96 -5.24
CA ILE A 103 0.07 -12.80 -5.15
C ILE A 103 0.09 -12.34 -3.69
N CYS A 104 1.28 -12.09 -3.13
CA CYS A 104 1.40 -11.58 -1.77
C CYS A 104 0.89 -10.13 -1.67
N ASN A 105 0.53 -9.71 -0.45
CA ASN A 105 0.00 -8.37 -0.18
C ASN A 105 0.94 -7.27 -0.67
N VAL A 106 2.26 -7.41 -0.40
CA VAL A 106 3.29 -6.46 -0.88
C VAL A 106 3.26 -6.29 -2.40
N CYS A 107 3.21 -7.39 -3.16
CA CYS A 107 3.14 -7.32 -4.62
C CYS A 107 1.79 -6.79 -5.13
N ASN A 108 0.73 -6.92 -4.34
CA ASN A 108 -0.60 -6.42 -4.67
C ASN A 108 -0.67 -4.90 -4.42
N GLU A 109 -0.15 -4.42 -3.30
CA GLU A 109 0.00 -3.00 -2.97
C GLU A 109 0.90 -2.28 -3.99
N TYR A 110 2.02 -2.89 -4.38
CA TYR A 110 2.90 -2.33 -5.42
C TYR A 110 2.17 -2.18 -6.77
N LYS A 111 1.25 -3.10 -7.10
CA LYS A 111 0.43 -2.99 -8.31
C LYS A 111 -0.54 -1.80 -8.22
N VAL A 112 -1.12 -1.54 -7.05
CA VAL A 112 -2.01 -0.38 -6.82
C VAL A 112 -1.23 0.92 -7.00
N LEU A 113 -0.04 1.04 -6.39
CA LEU A 113 0.82 2.21 -6.49
C LEU A 113 1.31 2.48 -7.92
N LEU A 114 1.65 1.43 -8.68
CA LEU A 114 1.99 1.56 -10.09
C LEU A 114 0.79 2.02 -10.93
N ASN A 115 -0.39 1.45 -10.69
CA ASN A 115 -1.60 1.87 -11.39
C ASN A 115 -2.00 3.33 -11.09
N GLU A 116 -1.74 3.83 -9.88
CA GLU A 116 -1.97 5.23 -9.52
C GLU A 116 -0.99 6.17 -10.22
N LYS A 117 0.29 5.79 -10.29
CA LYS A 117 1.29 6.54 -11.07
C LYS A 117 0.97 6.56 -12.56
N ASP A 118 0.53 5.43 -13.12
CA ASP A 118 0.12 5.35 -14.53
C ASP A 118 -1.15 6.15 -14.82
N LYS A 119 -2.11 6.20 -13.87
CA LYS A 119 -3.30 7.06 -13.97
C LYS A 119 -2.92 8.53 -13.93
N LEU A 120 -2.09 8.96 -12.98
CA LEU A 120 -1.57 10.32 -12.90
C LEU A 120 -0.82 10.72 -14.18
N TYR A 121 0.01 9.82 -14.72
CA TYR A 121 0.72 10.07 -15.97
C TYR A 121 -0.23 10.26 -17.17
N LYS A 122 -1.26 9.41 -17.29
CA LYS A 122 -2.27 9.51 -18.36
C LYS A 122 -3.12 10.77 -18.23
N VAL A 123 -3.51 11.16 -17.01
CA VAL A 123 -4.25 12.42 -16.76
C VAL A 123 -3.39 13.62 -17.13
N ASN A 124 -2.12 13.65 -16.73
CA ASN A 124 -1.21 14.75 -17.08
C ASN A 124 -0.98 14.85 -18.59
N GLN A 125 -0.88 13.71 -19.29
CA GLN A 125 -0.74 13.70 -20.74
C GLN A 125 -2.01 14.23 -21.45
N TYR A 126 -3.20 13.78 -21.02
CA TYR A 126 -4.47 14.28 -21.55
C TYR A 126 -4.63 15.79 -21.31
N ASN A 127 -4.37 16.26 -20.09
CA ASN A 127 -4.45 17.69 -19.76
C ASN A 127 -3.47 18.52 -20.59
N THR A 128 -2.26 18.01 -20.85
CA THR A 128 -1.27 18.69 -21.69
C THR A 128 -1.75 18.82 -23.14
N GLU A 129 -2.28 17.73 -23.72
CA GLU A 129 -2.81 17.72 -25.10
C GLU A 129 -4.02 18.66 -25.23
N TYR A 130 -4.93 18.62 -24.26
CA TYR A 130 -6.06 19.54 -24.17
C TYR A 130 -5.60 21.00 -24.06
N ALA A 131 -4.62 21.30 -23.21
CA ALA A 131 -4.11 22.65 -23.01
C ALA A 131 -3.48 23.23 -24.27
N ILE A 132 -2.77 22.40 -25.04
CA ILE A 132 -2.18 22.78 -26.33
C ILE A 132 -3.26 23.04 -27.38
N GLN A 133 -4.24 22.14 -27.51
CA GLN A 133 -5.31 22.28 -28.50
C GLN A 133 -6.15 23.54 -28.25
N ASN A 134 -6.47 23.83 -26.99
CA ASN A 134 -7.33 24.95 -26.61
C ASN A 134 -6.56 26.24 -26.31
N LYS A 135 -5.23 26.23 -26.40
CA LYS A 135 -4.36 27.39 -26.11
C LYS A 135 -4.66 28.04 -24.75
N VAL A 136 -4.83 27.21 -23.72
CA VAL A 136 -5.29 27.62 -22.38
C VAL A 136 -4.41 28.73 -21.76
N TRP A 137 -3.15 28.82 -22.15
CA TRP A 137 -2.26 29.92 -21.73
C TRP A 137 -2.76 31.32 -22.09
N LYS A 138 -3.65 31.46 -23.07
CA LYS A 138 -4.27 32.75 -23.43
C LYS A 138 -5.27 33.26 -22.41
N GLU A 139 -5.77 32.38 -21.54
CA GLU A 139 -6.75 32.69 -20.50
C GLU A 139 -6.10 32.94 -19.14
N LEU A 140 -4.77 32.78 -19.04
CA LEU A 140 -4.03 33.01 -17.81
C LEU A 140 -4.08 34.48 -17.40
N LEU A 141 -4.22 34.71 -16.10
CA LEU A 141 -4.04 36.03 -15.53
C LEU A 141 -2.59 36.50 -15.74
N PRO A 142 -2.31 37.82 -15.84
CA PRO A 142 -0.97 38.33 -16.05
C PRO A 142 0.07 37.79 -15.06
N ILE A 143 -0.32 37.64 -13.78
CA ILE A 143 0.56 37.08 -12.74
C ILE A 143 0.86 35.60 -12.95
N GLU A 144 -0.10 34.82 -13.46
CA GLU A 144 0.10 33.40 -13.74
C GLU A 144 1.00 33.21 -14.95
N LEU A 145 0.82 34.06 -15.97
CA LEU A 145 1.68 34.09 -17.15
C LEU A 145 3.12 34.45 -16.79
N GLU A 146 3.33 35.44 -15.92
CA GLU A 146 4.66 35.80 -15.41
C GLU A 146 5.33 34.62 -14.66
N VAL A 147 4.59 33.92 -13.81
CA VAL A 147 5.08 32.73 -13.11
C VAL A 147 5.46 31.63 -14.11
N LEU A 148 4.60 31.35 -15.09
CA LEU A 148 4.87 30.36 -16.14
C LEU A 148 6.14 30.71 -16.94
N LYS A 149 6.26 31.98 -17.37
CA LYS A 149 7.47 32.49 -18.06
C LYS A 149 8.72 32.34 -17.20
N GLY A 150 8.61 32.63 -15.90
CA GLY A 150 9.69 32.43 -14.93
C GLY A 150 10.15 30.97 -14.86
N ILE A 151 9.21 30.02 -14.78
CA ILE A 151 9.53 28.58 -14.75
C ILE A 151 10.25 28.15 -16.04
N ILE A 152 9.74 28.59 -17.21
CA ILE A 152 10.34 28.28 -18.53
C ILE A 152 11.75 28.86 -18.66
N LYS A 153 11.95 30.11 -18.21
CA LYS A 153 13.21 30.83 -18.30
C LYS A 153 14.29 30.22 -17.41
N TYR A 154 13.98 29.99 -16.13
CA TYR A 154 14.99 29.61 -15.15
C TYR A 154 15.31 28.11 -15.13
N LYS A 155 14.32 27.24 -15.43
CA LYS A 155 14.40 25.75 -15.54
C LYS A 155 14.88 25.00 -14.30
N ARG A 156 15.89 25.50 -13.59
CA ARG A 156 16.48 24.93 -12.39
C ARG A 156 15.70 25.34 -11.15
N ARG A 157 15.53 24.39 -10.23
CA ARG A 157 14.78 24.57 -8.98
C ARG A 157 15.28 25.74 -8.14
N ASP A 158 16.59 25.83 -7.92
CA ASP A 158 17.21 26.89 -7.11
C ASP A 158 16.99 28.28 -7.70
N LEU A 159 17.04 28.42 -9.03
CA LEU A 159 16.77 29.67 -9.72
C LEU A 159 15.28 30.03 -9.70
N ILE A 160 14.39 29.04 -9.82
CA ILE A 160 12.94 29.26 -9.67
C ILE A 160 12.62 29.74 -8.25
N TYR A 161 13.20 29.13 -7.21
CA TYR A 161 13.04 29.63 -5.84
C TYR A 161 13.58 31.05 -5.68
N LYS A 162 14.75 31.34 -6.25
CA LYS A 162 15.35 32.68 -6.15
C LYS A 162 14.53 33.75 -6.86
N TYR A 163 14.04 33.49 -8.07
CA TYR A 163 13.49 34.53 -8.94
C TYR A 163 11.97 34.52 -9.09
N VAL A 164 11.33 33.35 -9.05
CA VAL A 164 9.86 33.24 -9.10
C VAL A 164 9.27 33.39 -7.70
N PHE A 165 9.82 32.66 -6.73
CA PHE A 165 9.41 32.76 -5.32
C PHE A 165 10.09 33.92 -4.59
N LYS A 166 11.07 34.61 -5.20
CA LYS A 166 11.82 35.71 -4.56
C LYS A 166 12.45 35.30 -3.22
N ASN A 167 12.92 34.04 -3.14
CA ASN A 167 13.42 33.36 -1.94
C ASN A 167 12.37 33.07 -0.84
N ASP A 168 11.09 33.37 -1.05
CA ASP A 168 10.00 33.00 -0.15
C ASP A 168 9.31 31.72 -0.63
N THR A 169 9.86 30.57 -0.24
CA THR A 169 9.28 29.25 -0.60
C THR A 169 7.97 28.93 0.12
N TYR A 170 7.54 29.77 1.07
CA TYR A 170 6.26 29.61 1.78
C TYR A 170 5.16 30.46 1.18
N ASN A 171 5.45 31.22 0.11
CA ASN A 171 4.50 32.07 -0.56
C ASN A 171 3.31 31.25 -1.12
N THR A 172 2.19 31.30 -0.42
CA THR A 172 0.99 30.52 -0.74
C THR A 172 0.36 30.96 -2.06
N THR A 173 0.44 32.25 -2.40
CA THR A 173 -0.05 32.77 -3.68
C THR A 173 0.70 32.15 -4.86
N ILE A 174 2.03 32.13 -4.82
CA ILE A 174 2.85 31.52 -5.88
C ILE A 174 2.61 30.01 -5.95
N TRP A 175 2.47 29.33 -4.81
CA TRP A 175 2.11 27.90 -4.79
C TRP A 175 0.76 27.61 -5.42
N ASN A 176 -0.26 28.44 -5.14
CA ASN A 176 -1.59 28.28 -5.74
C ASN A 176 -1.52 28.42 -7.27
N ILE A 177 -0.77 29.41 -7.76
CA ILE A 177 -0.53 29.58 -9.20
C ILE A 177 0.17 28.36 -9.79
N ILE A 178 1.24 27.87 -9.15
CA ILE A 178 1.98 26.70 -9.62
C ILE A 178 1.11 25.44 -9.66
N ASN A 179 0.30 25.22 -8.64
CA ASN A 179 -0.64 24.10 -8.61
C ASN A 179 -1.71 24.24 -9.70
N HIS A 180 -2.18 25.47 -9.97
CA HIS A 180 -3.10 25.74 -11.06
C HIS A 180 -2.46 25.47 -12.43
N LEU A 181 -1.23 25.93 -12.67
CA LEU A 181 -0.48 25.65 -13.90
C LEU A 181 -0.22 24.14 -14.10
N GLU A 182 0.04 23.40 -13.01
CA GLU A 182 0.18 21.93 -13.05
C GLU A 182 -1.16 21.25 -13.37
N TYR A 183 -2.26 21.72 -12.78
CA TYR A 183 -3.62 21.24 -13.06
C TYR A 183 -4.01 21.44 -14.53
N LEU A 184 -3.72 22.62 -15.09
CA LEU A 184 -3.93 22.95 -16.50
C LEU A 184 -3.00 22.18 -17.46
N GLY A 185 -2.08 21.34 -16.96
CA GLY A 185 -1.17 20.56 -17.79
C GLY A 185 -0.10 21.40 -18.51
N LEU A 186 0.13 22.64 -18.08
CA LEU A 186 1.16 23.51 -18.65
C LEU A 186 2.54 23.18 -18.08
N ILE A 187 2.61 22.72 -16.84
CA ILE A 187 3.84 22.27 -16.17
C ILE A 187 3.61 20.92 -15.46
N PHE A 188 4.69 20.27 -15.03
CA PHE A 188 4.63 19.16 -14.07
C PHE A 188 5.80 19.22 -13.09
N ILE A 189 5.54 18.86 -11.83
CA ILE A 189 6.52 18.96 -10.76
C ILE A 189 6.93 17.56 -10.32
N LYS A 190 8.23 17.28 -10.46
CA LYS A 190 8.80 16.01 -10.00
C LYS A 190 9.02 16.10 -8.49
N ARG A 191 8.43 15.17 -7.74
CA ARG A 191 8.52 15.10 -6.27
C ARG A 191 9.12 13.75 -5.82
N THR A 192 9.71 13.71 -4.63
CA THR A 192 10.06 12.45 -3.94
C THR A 192 8.80 11.79 -3.36
N ASN A 193 8.92 10.55 -2.87
CA ASN A 193 7.83 9.88 -2.14
C ASN A 193 7.44 10.63 -0.85
N GLU A 194 8.35 11.44 -0.29
CA GLU A 194 8.13 12.29 0.89
C GLU A 194 7.56 13.68 0.52
N GLY A 195 7.22 13.92 -0.74
CA GLY A 195 6.68 15.19 -1.22
C GLY A 195 7.72 16.29 -1.48
N LYS A 196 9.02 16.02 -1.31
CA LYS A 196 10.07 17.02 -1.58
C LYS A 196 10.20 17.28 -3.08
N ILE A 197 10.32 18.54 -3.47
CA ILE A 197 10.38 18.94 -4.88
C ILE A 197 11.80 18.75 -5.43
N LEU A 198 11.87 17.95 -6.50
CA LEU A 198 13.10 17.67 -7.25
C LEU A 198 13.28 18.65 -8.40
N SER A 199 12.25 18.85 -9.23
CA SER A 199 12.31 19.78 -10.36
C SER A 199 10.93 20.28 -10.78
N PHE A 200 10.92 21.46 -11.40
CA PHE A 200 9.79 21.99 -12.16
C PHE A 200 10.07 21.76 -13.65
N ASN A 201 9.10 21.24 -14.39
CA ASN A 201 9.30 20.85 -15.77
C ASN A 201 8.16 21.37 -16.63
N VAL A 202 8.45 21.67 -17.89
CA VAL A 202 7.48 22.13 -18.88
C VAL A 202 7.59 21.21 -20.08
N TYR A 203 6.46 20.74 -20.60
CA TYR A 203 6.48 19.86 -21.76
C TYR A 203 7.01 20.60 -22.99
N LYS A 204 7.90 19.97 -23.76
CA LYS A 204 8.51 20.59 -24.96
C LYS A 204 7.44 21.10 -25.94
N LYS A 205 6.34 20.37 -26.10
CA LYS A 205 5.20 20.78 -26.94
C LYS A 205 4.57 22.10 -26.46
N VAL A 206 4.39 22.26 -25.15
CA VAL A 206 3.90 23.51 -24.55
C VAL A 206 4.86 24.65 -24.86
N ILE A 207 6.17 24.46 -24.66
CA ILE A 207 7.18 25.49 -24.97
C ILE A 207 7.09 25.93 -26.45
N ILE A 208 7.01 24.97 -27.38
CA ILE A 208 6.88 25.25 -28.82
C ILE A 208 5.61 26.07 -29.11
N SER A 209 4.48 25.72 -28.48
CA SER A 209 3.22 26.43 -28.67
C SER A 209 3.18 27.81 -28.00
N LEU A 210 4.06 28.07 -27.04
CA LEU A 210 4.23 29.36 -26.38
C LEU A 210 5.23 30.28 -27.11
N ASN A 211 5.78 29.89 -28.27
CA ASN A 211 6.70 30.73 -29.04
C ASN A 211 6.11 32.09 -29.45
N ASP A 212 4.78 32.24 -29.46
CA ASP A 212 4.12 33.52 -29.72
C ASP A 212 4.17 34.50 -28.51
N LEU A 213 4.66 34.06 -27.34
CA LEU A 213 4.63 34.83 -26.09
C LEU A 213 6.00 35.34 -25.61
N PHE A 214 7.08 34.97 -26.31
CA PHE A 214 8.46 35.35 -26.04
C PHE A 214 9.06 36.08 -27.24
#